data_AF-A0A968ART2-F1
#
_entry.id   AF-A0A968ART2-F1
#
_cell.length_a   1.000
_cell.length_b   1.000
_cell.length_c   1.000
_cell.angle_alpha   90.00
_cell.angle_beta   90.00
_cell.angle_gamma   90.00
#
_symmetry.space_group_name_H-M   'P 1'
#
loop_
_entity.id
_entity.type
_entity.pdbx_description
1 polymer ?
#
loop_
_entity_poly.entity_id
_entity_poly.type
_entity_poly.pdbx_seq_one_letter_code
_entity_poly.pdbx_strand_id
1 'polypeptide(L)' 'LLRDAIQYGVSRGLIFVSSAGNSGNTTLNYPAAFDQTISVGATNSQNSLASFSSYGSTINLVAPGLEIYAP' A
#
# COMPACT_ATOMS: atom_id res chain seq x y z
N LEU A 1 -2.68 -16.80 9.99
CA LEU A 1 -4.04 -16.64 9.41
C LEU A 1 -4.05 -15.65 8.23
N LEU A 2 -3.87 -14.34 8.43
CA LEU A 2 -3.96 -13.35 7.34
C LEU A 2 -2.91 -13.58 6.23
N ARG A 3 -1.65 -13.81 6.61
CA ARG A 3 -0.58 -14.09 5.65
C ARG A 3 -0.83 -15.37 4.87
N ASP A 4 -1.32 -16.42 5.54
CA ASP A 4 -1.64 -17.70 4.91
C ASP A 4 -2.76 -17.56 3.87
N ALA A 5 -3.78 -16.76 4.16
CA ALA A 5 -4.86 -16.47 3.22
C ALA A 5 -4.37 -15.73 1.96
N ILE A 6 -3.47 -14.76 2.14
CA ILE A 6 -2.83 -14.05 1.02
C ILE A 6 -1.96 -15.00 0.21
N GLN A 7 -1.12 -15.81 0.86
CA GLN A 7 -0.28 -16.80 0.18
C GLN A 7 -1.12 -17.82 -0.58
N TYR A 8 -2.23 -18.27 -0.02
CA TYR A 8 -3.19 -19.12 -0.71
C TYR A 8 -3.73 -18.42 -1.97
N GLY A 9 -4.21 -17.18 -1.86
CA GLY A 9 -4.69 -16.44 -3.02
C GLY A 9 -3.60 -16.25 -4.10
N VAL A 10 -2.38 -15.91 -3.71
CA VAL A 10 -1.24 -15.79 -4.63
C VAL A 10 -0.95 -17.12 -5.33
N SER A 11 -1.01 -18.25 -4.62
CA SER A 11 -0.87 -19.59 -5.21
C SER A 11 -1.96 -19.92 -6.23
N ARG A 12 -3.08 -19.19 -6.20
CA ARG A 12 -4.21 -19.30 -7.13
C ARG A 12 -4.19 -18.23 -8.23
N GLY A 13 -3.12 -17.45 -8.32
CA GLY A 13 -2.95 -16.39 -9.33
C GLY A 13 -3.61 -15.06 -8.98
N LEU A 14 -4.06 -14.86 -7.73
CA LEU A 14 -4.59 -13.56 -7.30
C LEU A 14 -3.46 -12.58 -7.00
N ILE A 15 -3.70 -11.31 -7.34
CA ILE A 15 -2.82 -10.19 -7.01
C ILE A 15 -3.44 -9.42 -5.85
N PHE A 16 -2.67 -9.19 -4.80
CA PHE A 16 -3.09 -8.41 -3.65
C PHE A 16 -2.46 -7.03 -3.71
N VAL A 17 -3.28 -6.00 -3.52
CA VAL A 17 -2.86 -4.60 -3.45
C VAL A 17 -3.41 -4.02 -2.16
N SER A 18 -2.58 -3.30 -1.41
CA SER A 18 -2.98 -2.69 -0.13
C SER A 18 -2.32 -1.33 0.06
N SER A 19 -3.00 -0.43 0.77
CA SER A 19 -2.46 0.88 1.13
C SER A 19 -1.26 0.75 2.07
N ALA A 20 -0.23 1.53 1.82
CA ALA A 20 0.96 1.70 2.67
C ALA A 20 0.62 2.13 4.10
N GLY A 21 -0.51 2.81 4.30
CA GLY A 21 -0.96 3.40 5.56
C GLY A 21 -0.98 4.93 5.51
N ASN A 22 -1.68 5.53 6.48
CA ASN A 22 -1.95 6.96 6.54
C ASN A 22 -1.35 7.63 7.80
N SER A 23 -0.23 7.11 8.31
CA SER A 23 0.39 7.59 9.55
C SER A 23 1.55 8.56 9.34
N GLY A 24 1.93 8.84 8.09
CA GLY A 24 3.03 9.75 7.75
C GLY A 24 4.38 9.30 8.35
N ASN A 25 4.58 8.00 8.50
CA ASN A 25 5.74 7.43 9.18
C ASN A 25 6.13 6.06 8.58
N THR A 26 7.12 5.41 9.19
CA THR A 26 7.67 4.10 8.78
C THR A 26 7.06 2.90 9.49
N THR A 27 5.94 3.07 10.21
CA THR A 27 5.26 1.95 10.85
C THR A 27 4.74 0.99 9.79
N LEU A 28 5.00 -0.31 9.99
CA LEU A 28 4.54 -1.36 9.08
C LEU A 28 3.03 -1.53 9.16
N ASN A 29 2.36 -1.42 8.01
CA ASN A 29 0.94 -1.70 7.89
C ASN A 29 0.73 -3.04 7.18
N TYR A 30 0.01 -3.96 7.82
CA TYR A 30 -0.35 -5.24 7.21
C TYR A 30 -1.78 -5.18 6.66
N PRO A 31 -2.03 -5.72 5.45
CA PRO A 31 -1.18 -6.65 4.71
C PRO A 31 -0.14 -6.03 3.76
N ALA A 32 -0.06 -4.69 3.64
CA ALA A 32 0.86 -4.03 2.71
C ALA A 32 2.35 -4.35 2.95
N ALA A 33 2.75 -4.62 4.20
CA ALA A 33 4.11 -5.00 4.54
C ALA A 33 4.47 -6.48 4.27
N PHE A 34 3.55 -7.29 3.72
CA PHE A 34 3.90 -8.63 3.26
C PHE A 34 4.48 -8.59 1.84
N ASP A 35 5.55 -9.36 1.58
CA ASP A 35 6.17 -9.48 0.26
C ASP A 35 5.20 -9.93 -0.85
N GLN A 36 4.12 -10.62 -0.47
CA GLN A 36 3.07 -11.09 -1.37
C GLN A 36 2.07 -10.00 -1.80
N THR A 37 2.13 -8.81 -1.19
CA THR A 37 1.17 -7.72 -1.40
C THR A 37 1.89 -6.53 -2.04
N ILE A 38 1.27 -5.95 -3.07
CA ILE A 38 1.73 -4.68 -3.64
C ILE A 38 1.31 -3.55 -2.70
N SER A 39 2.29 -2.95 -2.04
CA SER A 39 2.12 -1.80 -1.15
C SER A 39 2.11 -0.49 -1.93
N VAL A 40 1.05 0.29 -1.78
CA VAL A 40 0.82 1.55 -2.53
C VAL A 40 0.79 2.75 -1.58
N GLY A 41 1.73 3.67 -1.74
CA GLY A 41 1.73 4.98 -1.10
C GLY A 41 0.95 6.03 -1.89
N ALA A 42 0.66 7.18 -1.26
CA ALA A 42 -0.13 8.25 -1.84
C ALA A 42 0.73 9.47 -2.21
N THR A 43 0.55 10.00 -3.43
CA THR A 43 1.06 11.30 -3.86
C THR A 43 -0.04 12.35 -3.97
N ASN A 44 0.35 13.62 -3.96
CA ASN A 44 -0.50 14.76 -4.26
C ASN A 44 -0.40 15.18 -5.75
N SER A 45 -1.16 16.21 -6.13
CA SER A 45 -1.19 16.77 -7.49
C SER A 45 0.15 17.35 -7.98
N GLN A 46 1.12 17.53 -7.08
CA GLN A 46 2.47 18.01 -7.38
C GLN A 46 3.47 16.85 -7.49
N ASN A 47 3.00 15.60 -7.58
CA ASN A 47 3.82 14.38 -7.53
C ASN A 47 4.71 14.26 -6.28
N SER A 48 4.37 14.99 -5.21
CA SER A 48 5.02 14.84 -3.91
C SER A 48 4.29 13.82 -3.07
N LEU A 49 5.00 13.14 -2.18
CA LEU A 49 4.36 12.24 -1.21
C LEU A 49 3.35 13.03 -0.37
N ALA A 50 2.12 12.53 -0.25
CA ALA A 50 1.11 13.13 0.61
C ALA A 50 1.59 13.05 2.08
N SER A 51 1.36 14.10 2.87
CA SER A 51 1.90 14.20 4.24
C SER A 51 1.46 13.06 5.16
N PHE A 52 0.28 12.48 4.91
CA PHE A 52 -0.22 11.32 5.64
C PHE A 52 0.31 9.98 5.11
N SER A 53 0.84 9.91 3.89
CA SER A 53 1.26 8.63 3.32
C SER A 53 2.38 8.03 4.16
N SER A 54 2.17 6.83 4.70
CA SER A 54 3.24 6.03 5.26
C SER A 54 4.26 5.69 4.17
N TYR A 55 5.52 5.55 4.57
CA TYR A 55 6.67 5.36 3.68
C TYR A 55 7.68 4.38 4.30
N GLY A 56 8.67 3.93 3.51
CA GLY A 56 9.71 3.02 3.98
C GLY A 56 10.05 1.94 2.96
N SER A 57 10.80 0.93 3.41
CA SER A 57 11.32 -0.14 2.55
C SER A 57 10.25 -1.10 2.04
N THR A 58 9.06 -1.11 2.63
CA THR A 58 7.96 -2.00 2.23
C THR A 58 7.07 -1.41 1.14
N ILE A 59 7.33 -0.19 0.66
CA ILE A 59 6.54 0.44 -0.39
C ILE A 59 7.04 -0.02 -1.76
N ASN A 60 6.14 -0.56 -2.59
CA ASN A 60 6.51 -0.97 -3.95
C ASN A 60 6.36 0.17 -4.95
N LEU A 61 5.30 0.97 -4.83
CA LEU A 61 5.04 2.11 -5.68
C LEU A 61 4.19 3.17 -4.98
N VAL A 62 4.06 4.33 -5.63
CA VAL A 62 3.16 5.40 -5.20
C VAL A 62 2.20 5.78 -6.33
N ALA A 63 1.02 6.27 -5.97
CA ALA A 63 -0.01 6.72 -6.91
C ALA A 63 -0.75 7.94 -6.34
N PRO A 64 -1.46 8.74 -7.17
CA PRO A 64 -2.30 9.83 -6.68
C PRO A 64 -3.29 9.35 -5.61
N GLY A 65 -3.24 9.96 -4.42
CA GLY A 65 -4.07 9.55 -3.27
C GLY A 65 -4.58 10.71 -2.42
N LEU A 66 -4.26 11.96 -2.76
CA LEU A 66 -4.85 13.16 -2.17
C LEU A 66 -5.87 13.76 -3.14
N GLU A 67 -7.07 14.08 -2.63
CA GLU A 67 -8.16 14.74 -3.38
C GLU A 67 -8.58 13.97 -4.65
N ILE A 68 -8.71 12.65 -4.53
CA ILE A 68 -9.17 11.78 -5.62
C ILE A 68 -10.69 11.77 -5.65
N TYR A 69 -11.27 12.16 -6.79
CA TYR A 69 -12.70 12.05 -7.03
C TYR A 69 -13.10 10.60 -7.36
N ALA A 70 -14.15 10.10 -6.71
CA ALA A 70 -14.84 8.86 -7.03
C ALA A 70 -16.36 9.03 -6.77
N PRO A 71 -17.23 8.42 -7.60
CA PRO A 71 -18.68 8.47 -7.42
C PRO A 71 -19.20 7.58 -6.29
#